data_AF-A0A0D0IRR7-F1
#
_entry.id   AF-A0A0D0IRR7-F1
#
_cell.length_a   1.000
_cell.length_b   1.000
_cell.length_c   1.000
_cell.angle_alpha   90.00
_cell.angle_beta   90.00
_cell.angle_gamma   90.00
#
_symmetry.space_group_name_H-M   'P 1'
#
loop_
_entity.id
_entity.type
_entity.pdbx_description
1 polymer ?
#
loop_
_entity_poly.entity_id
_entity_poly.type
_entity_poly.pdbx_seq_one_letter_code
_entity_poly.pdbx_strand_id
1 'polypeptide(L)'
;MVKFDDPQRVLSRNHFEFGLTSNNEFWVADLGAANGTYVVARGAQRLLAAHERTRLLHGDQLLFGEVAMRLHIMQAQQAPTRRP
;
A
#
# COMPACT_ATOMS: atom_id res chain seq x y z
N MET A 1 -0.59 -13.00 -4.65
CA MET A 1 -0.62 -12.26 -5.93
C MET A 1 -2.01 -11.66 -6.09
N VAL A 2 -2.10 -10.33 -6.15
CA VAL A 2 -3.36 -9.62 -6.44
C VAL A 2 -3.43 -9.40 -7.96
N LYS A 3 -4.58 -9.62 -8.57
CA LYS A 3 -4.80 -9.43 -10.02
C LYS A 3 -5.76 -8.28 -10.26
N PHE A 4 -5.49 -7.49 -11.28
CA PHE A 4 -6.33 -6.40 -11.74
C PHE A 4 -6.59 -6.57 -13.24
N ASP A 5 -7.84 -6.42 -13.65
CA ASP A 5 -8.17 -6.28 -15.07
C ASP A 5 -7.76 -4.88 -15.51
N ASP A 6 -6.78 -4.81 -16.39
CA ASP A 6 -6.18 -3.56 -16.86
C ASP A 6 -6.20 -3.51 -18.39
N PRO A 7 -7.38 -3.27 -18.99
CA PRO A 7 -7.53 -3.25 -20.44
C PRO A 7 -6.73 -2.10 -21.09
N GLN A 8 -6.50 -1.02 -20.34
CA GLN A 8 -5.73 0.13 -20.80
C GLN A 8 -4.21 -0.04 -20.65
N ARG A 9 -3.76 -1.14 -20.02
CA ARG A 9 -2.35 -1.49 -19.81
C ARG A 9 -1.57 -0.40 -19.06
N VAL A 10 -2.22 0.26 -18.10
CA VAL A 10 -1.60 1.30 -17.27
C VAL A 10 -0.80 0.70 -16.09
N LEU A 11 -0.91 -0.61 -15.86
CA LEU A 11 -0.22 -1.34 -14.82
C LEU A 11 0.91 -2.20 -15.40
N SER A 12 2.11 -2.02 -14.84
CA SER A 12 3.22 -2.92 -15.09
C SER A 12 2.96 -4.31 -14.50
N ARG A 13 3.51 -5.36 -15.14
CA ARG A 13 3.37 -6.76 -14.70
C ARG A 13 3.77 -6.96 -13.23
N ASN A 14 4.90 -6.35 -12.85
CA ASN A 14 5.36 -6.22 -11.47
C ASN A 14 5.34 -4.72 -11.15
N HIS A 15 4.22 -4.22 -10.63
CA HIS A 15 4.03 -2.78 -10.45
C HIS A 15 4.64 -2.29 -9.13
N PHE A 16 4.20 -2.88 -8.04
CA PHE A 16 4.69 -2.63 -6.70
C PHE A 16 4.55 -3.90 -5.87
N GLU A 17 5.25 -3.94 -4.75
CA GLU A 17 5.05 -4.93 -3.70
C GLU A 17 4.78 -4.23 -2.37
N PHE A 18 4.14 -4.94 -1.46
CA PHE A 18 3.85 -4.44 -0.12
C PHE A 18 3.90 -5.58 0.87
N GLY A 19 4.01 -5.25 2.15
CA GLY A 19 4.01 -6.24 3.20
C GLY A 19 4.09 -5.62 4.59
N LEU A 20 4.44 -6.48 5.55
CA LEU A 20 4.74 -6.10 6.92
C LEU A 20 6.23 -6.23 7.18
N THR A 21 6.78 -5.36 8.00
CA THR A 21 8.10 -5.56 8.61
C THR A 21 8.01 -6.54 9.80
N SER A 22 9.16 -6.93 10.35
CA SER A 22 9.22 -7.72 11.60
C SER A 22 8.56 -7.01 12.80
N ASN A 23 8.39 -5.68 12.73
CA ASN A 23 7.79 -4.86 13.77
C ASN A 23 6.31 -4.55 13.47
N ASN A 24 5.67 -5.33 12.59
CA ASN A 24 4.28 -5.14 12.12
C ASN A 24 4.00 -3.77 11.49
N GLU A 25 5.00 -3.11 10.90
CA GLU A 25 4.79 -1.88 10.14
C GLU A 25 4.47 -2.21 8.69
N PHE A 26 3.40 -1.64 8.15
CA PHE A 26 3.09 -1.77 6.72
C PHE A 26 4.07 -0.95 5.88
N TRP A 27 4.48 -1.52 4.75
CA TRP A 27 5.33 -0.87 3.78
C TRP A 27 4.91 -1.20 2.35
N VAL A 28 5.29 -0.34 1.42
CA VAL A 28 5.15 -0.51 -0.04
C VAL A 28 6.48 -0.17 -0.72
N ALA A 29 6.80 -0.82 -1.82
CA ALA A 29 7.89 -0.44 -2.71
C ALA A 29 7.42 -0.51 -4.16
N ASP A 30 7.66 0.55 -4.92
CA ASP A 30 7.49 0.54 -6.37
C ASP A 30 8.55 -0.38 -7.00
N LEU A 31 8.20 -1.16 -8.02
CA LEU A 31 9.11 -2.12 -8.67
C LEU A 31 9.68 -1.60 -9.99
N GLY A 32 9.76 -0.28 -10.16
CA GLY A 32 10.15 0.37 -11.40
C GLY A 32 8.99 0.42 -12.40
N ALA A 33 7.78 0.66 -11.91
CA ALA A 33 6.60 0.69 -12.76
C ALA A 33 6.68 1.86 -13.76
N ALA A 34 6.28 1.62 -15.00
CA ALA A 34 6.38 2.63 -16.07
C ALA A 34 5.65 3.94 -15.76
N ASN A 35 4.50 3.86 -15.07
CA ASN A 35 3.70 5.01 -14.67
C ASN A 35 3.95 5.45 -13.21
N GLY A 36 4.79 4.70 -12.49
CA GLY A 36 5.08 4.90 -11.08
C GLY A 36 3.92 4.58 -10.13
N THR A 37 4.28 4.43 -8.86
CA THR A 37 3.35 4.30 -7.73
C THR A 37 3.43 5.55 -6.86
N TYR A 38 2.29 6.06 -6.41
CA TYR A 38 2.21 7.23 -5.54
C TYR A 38 1.55 6.89 -4.21
N VAL A 39 2.00 7.56 -3.14
CA VAL A 39 1.30 7.57 -1.86
C VAL A 39 0.61 8.91 -1.69
N VAL A 40 -0.67 8.89 -1.30
CA VAL A 40 -1.37 10.05 -0.77
C VAL A 40 -1.47 9.90 0.75
N ALA A 41 -0.79 10.79 1.46
CA ALA A 41 -0.79 10.84 2.91
C ALA A 41 -1.06 12.27 3.36
N ARG A 42 -1.99 12.46 4.32
CA ARG A 42 -2.35 13.78 4.86
C ARG A 42 -2.70 14.83 3.78
N GLY A 43 -3.32 14.39 2.69
CA GLY A 43 -3.71 15.25 1.56
C GLY A 43 -2.58 15.59 0.58
N ALA A 44 -1.35 15.12 0.79
CA ALA A 44 -0.23 15.31 -0.11
C ALA A 44 0.08 14.02 -0.88
N GLN A 45 0.22 14.14 -2.21
CA GLN A 45 0.66 13.06 -3.07
C GLN A 45 2.19 13.08 -3.24
N ARG A 46 2.82 11.90 -3.15
CA ARG A 46 4.26 11.71 -3.34
C ARG A 46 4.54 10.48 -4.20
N LEU A 47 5.39 10.64 -5.20
CA LEU A 47 5.93 9.52 -5.99
C LEU A 47 6.86 8.67 -5.13
N LEU A 48 6.73 7.36 -5.22
CA LEU A 48 7.65 6.42 -4.58
C LEU A 48 8.94 6.29 -5.39
N ALA A 49 10.08 6.28 -4.71
CA ALA A 49 11.34 5.89 -5.32
C ALA A 49 11.31 4.37 -5.64
N ALA A 50 11.79 4.01 -6.83
CA ALA A 50 11.82 2.62 -7.25
C ALA A 50 12.69 1.78 -6.31
N HIS A 51 12.18 0.62 -5.92
CA HIS A 51 12.81 -0.36 -5.03
C HIS A 51 13.12 0.13 -3.62
N GLU A 52 12.58 1.29 -3.21
CA GLU A 52 12.71 1.81 -1.86
C GLU A 52 11.44 1.52 -1.05
N ARG A 53 11.60 0.88 0.11
CA ARG A 53 10.48 0.63 1.03
C ARG A 53 10.03 1.93 1.67
N THR A 54 8.80 2.34 1.35
CA THR A 54 8.10 3.42 2.00
C THR A 54 7.11 2.87 3.02
N ARG A 55 7.17 3.38 4.25
CA ARG A 55 6.20 3.07 5.30
C ARG A 55 4.81 3.60 4.93
N LEU A 56 3.78 2.80 5.21
CA LEU A 56 2.38 3.19 5.13
C LEU A 56 1.74 3.22 6.52
N LEU A 57 0.87 4.20 6.74
CA LEU A 57 0.05 4.35 7.92
C LEU A 57 -1.42 4.07 7.61
N HIS A 58 -2.20 3.83 8.66
CA HIS A 58 -3.64 3.69 8.51
C HIS A 58 -4.24 4.92 7.83
N GLY A 59 -5.05 4.70 6.79
CA GLY A 59 -5.71 5.75 6.02
C GLY A 59 -4.92 6.24 4.81
N ASP A 60 -3.61 5.94 4.72
CA ASP A 60 -2.82 6.26 3.53
C ASP A 60 -3.39 5.57 2.29
N GLN A 61 -3.25 6.24 1.15
CA GLN A 61 -3.71 5.72 -0.14
C GLN A 61 -2.56 5.48 -1.09
N LEU A 62 -2.65 4.41 -1.88
CA LEU A 62 -1.79 4.14 -3.03
C LEU A 62 -2.54 4.49 -4.30
N LEU A 63 -1.87 5.19 -5.21
CA LEU A 63 -2.32 5.45 -6.57
C LEU A 63 -1.36 4.79 -7.56
N PHE A 64 -1.91 4.08 -8.54
CA PHE A 64 -1.16 3.42 -9.62
C PHE A 64 -2.06 3.30 -10.85
N GLY A 65 -1.65 3.89 -11.96
CA GLY A 65 -2.56 4.14 -13.08
C GLY A 65 -3.76 4.98 -12.63
N GLU A 66 -4.98 4.54 -12.97
CA GLU A 66 -6.24 5.17 -12.55
C GLU A 66 -6.85 4.52 -11.29
N VAL A 67 -6.11 3.62 -10.63
CA VAL A 67 -6.59 2.86 -9.48
C VAL A 67 -6.11 3.50 -8.18
N ALA A 68 -7.01 3.55 -7.19
CA ALA A 68 -6.70 3.95 -5.82
C ALA A 68 -6.98 2.80 -4.84
N MET A 69 -6.03 2.52 -3.95
CA MET A 69 -6.20 1.63 -2.80
C MET A 69 -6.01 2.40 -1.50
N ARG A 70 -6.75 2.06 -0.44
CA ARG A 70 -6.58 2.65 0.90
C ARG A 70 -6.22 1.59 1.93
N LEU A 71 -5.25 1.88 2.78
CA LEU A 71 -4.84 0.99 3.87
C LEU A 71 -5.76 1.12 5.09
N HIS A 72 -6.53 0.07 5.36
CA HIS A 72 -7.33 -0.06 6.58
C HIS A 72 -6.70 -1.09 7.52
N ILE A 73 -6.20 -0.63 8.68
CA ILE A 73 -5.64 -1.50 9.72
C ILE A 73 -6.75 -1.76 10.73
N MET A 74 -7.25 -2.99 10.76
CA MET A 74 -8.24 -3.42 11.73
C MET A 74 -7.54 -3.65 13.07
N GLN A 75 -7.94 -2.94 14.13
CA GLN A 75 -7.48 -3.31 15.47
C GLN A 75 -8.13 -4.63 15.87
N ALA A 76 -7.34 -5.55 16.44
CA ALA A 76 -7.90 -6.72 17.10
C ALA A 76 -8.84 -6.21 18.21
N GLN A 77 -10.11 -6.64 18.19
CA GLN A 77 -11.01 -6.43 19.32
C GLN A 77 -10.31 -6.96 20.57
N GLN A 78 -10.09 -6.09 21.56
CA GLN A 78 -9.58 -6.52 22.86
C GLN A 78 -10.55 -7.60 23.39
N ALA A 79 -10.04 -8.82 23.57
CA ALA A 79 -10.83 -9.88 24.19
C ALA A 79 -11.33 -9.37 25.55
N PRO A 80 -12.62 -9.56 25.90
CA PRO A 80 -13.13 -9.10 27.17
C PRO A 80 -12.26 -9.70 28.28
N THR A 81 -11.71 -8.82 29.11
CA THR A 81 -10.90 -9.20 30.27
C THR A 81 -11.75 -10.12 31.14
N ARG A 82 -11.49 -11.44 31.10
CA ARG A 82 -12.10 -12.35 32.08
C ARG A 82 -11.57 -11.93 33.45
N ARG A 83 -12.42 -11.27 34.26
CA ARG A 83 -12.16 -11.10 35.68
C ARG A 83 -12.15 -12.48 36.36
N PRO A 84 -11.29 -12.67 37.37
CA PRO A 84 -11.20 -13.91 38.13
C PRO A 84 -12.48 -14.21 38.91
#